data_AF-A0A9P3C4B8-F1
#
_entry.id   AF-A0A9P3C4B8-F1
#
_cell.length_a   1.000
_cell.length_b   1.000
_cell.length_c   1.000
_cell.angle_alpha   90.00
_cell.angle_beta   90.00
_cell.angle_gamma   90.00
#
_symmetry.space_group_name_H-M   'P 1'
#
loop_
_entity.id
_entity.type
_entity.pdbx_description
1 polymer ?
#
loop_
_entity_poly.entity_id
_entity_poly.type
_entity_poly.pdbx_seq_one_letter_code
_entity_poly.pdbx_strand_id
1 'polypeptide(L)'
;MAVKAPHPPTPSTPSPIKQFSNFTRTGAGLEKTLRLIQALATIVIETSIDNETVTTWSTAKSQLALTRRFFRFFNFLDCFERVYALLGSSSSSSAADRLPATLLELGRWTCLGLYFVLEDCTILHAMNVYPVYWNKPVLVEAYKFWFYALALSIVGALWGLLFDSGSTSASAGKKEQDEKKGGSSKERKVGGSGPLMKRIVVDGCDLLIPGVFLGWIQVSEVVVGMAMVGLHEELNQSEASVEEDIRSLKDHIDELHQKMNAIKSKAVS
;
A
#
# COMPACT_ATOMS: atom_id res chain seq x y z
N MET A 1 -29.60 -9.72 -53.01
CA MET A 1 -28.81 -10.69 -52.21
C MET A 1 -27.74 -9.91 -51.46
N ALA A 2 -27.94 -9.62 -50.17
CA ALA A 2 -26.96 -8.91 -49.37
C ALA A 2 -26.02 -9.92 -48.71
N VAL A 3 -24.76 -9.95 -49.14
CA VAL A 3 -23.69 -10.77 -48.57
C VAL A 3 -23.37 -10.24 -47.17
N LYS A 4 -23.63 -11.05 -46.15
CA LYS A 4 -23.32 -10.75 -44.75
C LYS A 4 -21.80 -10.83 -44.57
N ALA A 5 -21.17 -9.70 -44.22
CA ALA A 5 -19.72 -9.64 -43.97
C ALA A 5 -19.33 -10.51 -42.74
N PRO A 6 -18.13 -11.12 -42.72
CA PRO A 6 -17.69 -11.98 -41.63
C PRO A 6 -17.50 -11.18 -40.34
N HIS A 7 -17.95 -11.75 -39.21
CA HIS A 7 -17.74 -11.19 -37.88
C HIS A 7 -16.23 -11.08 -37.56
N PRO A 8 -15.77 -10.00 -36.89
CA PRO A 8 -14.40 -9.89 -36.43
C PRO A 8 -14.08 -10.97 -35.38
N PRO A 9 -12.85 -11.52 -35.36
CA PRO A 9 -12.46 -12.55 -34.40
C PRO A 9 -12.57 -12.01 -32.96
N THR A 10 -13.26 -12.76 -32.11
CA THR A 10 -13.36 -12.47 -30.68
C THR A 10 -11.97 -12.50 -30.03
N PRO A 11 -11.60 -11.50 -29.21
CA PRO A 11 -10.31 -11.49 -28.54
C PRO A 11 -10.24 -12.69 -27.59
N SER A 12 -9.29 -13.59 -27.84
CA SER A 12 -9.02 -14.73 -26.97
C SER A 12 -8.60 -14.23 -25.60
N THR A 13 -9.32 -14.66 -24.56
CA THR A 13 -9.00 -14.32 -23.17
C THR A 13 -7.58 -14.85 -22.88
N PRO A 14 -6.63 -13.99 -22.47
CA PRO A 14 -5.26 -14.42 -22.25
C PRO A 14 -5.21 -15.48 -21.13
N SER A 15 -4.36 -16.49 -21.29
CA SER A 15 -4.18 -17.53 -20.26
C SER A 15 -3.75 -16.91 -18.92
N PRO A 16 -4.09 -17.53 -17.76
CA PRO A 16 -3.72 -17.02 -16.44
C PRO A 16 -2.22 -16.75 -16.28
N ILE A 17 -1.37 -17.60 -16.87
CA ILE A 17 0.09 -17.42 -16.89
C ILE A 17 0.49 -16.15 -17.64
N LYS A 18 -0.18 -15.88 -18.78
CA LYS A 18 0.07 -14.67 -19.58
C LYS A 18 -0.43 -13.41 -18.85
N GLN A 19 -1.52 -13.51 -18.11
CA GLN A 19 -2.01 -12.42 -17.25
C GLN A 19 -1.04 -12.13 -16.11
N PHE A 20 -0.55 -13.17 -15.42
CA PHE A 20 0.46 -13.04 -14.37
C PHE A 20 1.78 -12.48 -14.89
N SER A 21 2.25 -12.94 -16.05
CA SER A 21 3.43 -12.39 -16.73
C SER A 21 3.25 -10.91 -17.07
N ASN A 22 2.07 -10.51 -17.56
CA ASN A 22 1.79 -9.10 -17.82
C ASN A 22 1.73 -8.27 -16.53
N PHE A 23 1.19 -8.82 -15.44
CA PHE A 23 1.09 -8.16 -14.14
C PHE A 23 2.48 -7.95 -13.51
N THR A 24 3.31 -9.00 -13.46
CA THR A 24 4.68 -8.96 -12.95
C THR A 24 5.64 -8.16 -13.84
N ARG A 25 5.23 -7.77 -15.04
CA ARG A 25 6.01 -6.83 -15.87
C ARG A 25 5.73 -5.37 -15.52
N THR A 26 4.73 -5.09 -14.69
CA THR A 26 4.45 -3.75 -14.17
C THR A 26 5.16 -3.53 -12.84
N GLY A 27 5.73 -2.34 -12.61
CA GLY A 27 6.38 -2.02 -11.33
C GLY A 27 5.42 -2.22 -10.13
N ALA A 28 4.17 -1.75 -10.28
CA ALA A 28 3.14 -1.91 -9.24
C ALA A 28 2.72 -3.37 -9.00
N GLY A 29 2.85 -4.25 -10.01
CA GLY A 29 2.59 -5.68 -9.86
C GLY A 29 3.75 -6.43 -9.22
N LEU A 30 4.99 -6.05 -9.54
CA LEU A 30 6.19 -6.56 -8.87
C LEU A 30 6.19 -6.24 -7.39
N GLU A 31 5.93 -5.00 -7.01
CA GLU A 31 5.89 -4.62 -5.59
C GLU A 31 4.85 -5.42 -4.80
N LYS A 32 3.65 -5.63 -5.37
CA LYS A 32 2.61 -6.45 -4.74
C LYS A 32 3.02 -7.91 -4.62
N THR A 33 3.65 -8.46 -5.66
CA THR A 33 4.18 -9.83 -5.64
C THR A 33 5.26 -9.97 -4.57
N LEU A 34 6.16 -8.99 -4.43
CA LEU A 34 7.15 -8.98 -3.37
C LEU A 34 6.52 -8.88 -1.97
N ARG A 35 5.46 -8.09 -1.79
CA ARG A 35 4.71 -8.05 -0.52
C ARG A 35 4.13 -9.41 -0.16
N LEU A 36 3.58 -10.12 -1.15
CA LEU A 36 3.08 -11.48 -0.96
C LEU A 36 4.20 -12.44 -0.53
N ILE A 37 5.34 -12.43 -1.24
CA ILE A 37 6.49 -13.28 -0.91
C ILE A 37 7.02 -12.94 0.49
N GLN A 38 7.07 -11.66 0.87
CA GLN A 38 7.49 -11.24 2.20
C GLN A 38 6.53 -11.68 3.31
N ALA A 39 5.22 -11.69 3.03
CA ALA A 39 4.21 -12.21 3.96
C ALA A 39 4.40 -13.72 4.15
N LEU A 40 4.60 -14.48 3.07
CA LEU A 40 4.90 -15.91 3.14
C LEU A 40 6.19 -16.19 3.92
N ALA A 41 7.25 -15.43 3.68
CA ALA A 41 8.49 -15.53 4.44
C ALA A 41 8.28 -15.29 5.94
N THR A 42 7.37 -14.38 6.30
CA THR A 42 7.03 -14.13 7.71
C THR A 42 6.30 -15.31 8.33
N ILE A 43 5.34 -15.91 7.62
CA ILE A 43 4.64 -17.11 8.09
C ILE A 43 5.62 -18.26 8.35
N VAL A 44 6.59 -18.47 7.45
CA VAL A 44 7.60 -19.52 7.63
C VAL A 44 8.46 -19.25 8.87
N ILE A 45 8.86 -18.00 9.12
CA ILE A 45 9.61 -17.63 10.32
C ILE A 45 8.82 -17.97 11.59
N GLU A 46 7.53 -17.58 11.65
CA GLU A 46 6.69 -17.79 12.83
C GLU A 46 6.31 -19.27 13.06
N THR A 47 6.29 -20.08 12.00
CA THR A 47 5.94 -21.51 12.08
C THR A 47 7.15 -22.43 12.21
N SER A 48 8.36 -21.92 11.98
CA SER A 48 9.60 -22.69 12.13
C SER A 48 10.04 -22.75 13.59
N ILE A 49 10.42 -23.96 14.03
CA ILE A 49 10.99 -24.20 15.37
C ILE A 49 12.53 -24.12 15.31
N ASP A 50 13.11 -24.35 14.14
CA ASP A 50 14.56 -24.41 13.90
C ASP A 50 15.18 -23.01 13.74
N ASN A 51 16.20 -22.70 14.54
CA ASN A 51 16.90 -21.41 14.48
C ASN A 51 17.58 -21.14 13.13
N GLU A 52 18.10 -22.17 12.45
CA GLU A 52 18.74 -22.01 11.13
C GLU A 52 17.73 -21.58 10.06
N THR A 53 16.53 -22.14 10.08
CA THR A 53 15.43 -21.76 9.19
C THR A 53 15.02 -20.30 9.47
N VAL A 54 14.83 -19.94 10.74
CA VAL A 54 14.50 -18.56 11.15
C VAL A 54 15.52 -17.55 10.63
N THR A 55 16.83 -17.79 10.82
CA THR A 55 17.88 -16.86 10.39
C THR A 55 17.95 -16.70 8.87
N THR A 56 17.81 -17.80 8.13
CA THR A 56 17.81 -17.79 6.67
C THR A 56 16.62 -17.01 6.12
N TRP A 57 15.42 -17.28 6.62
CA TRP A 57 14.20 -16.60 6.16
C TRP A 57 14.16 -15.14 6.62
N SER A 58 14.74 -14.81 7.78
CA SER A 58 14.94 -13.42 8.21
C SER A 58 15.86 -12.66 7.27
N THR A 59 16.95 -13.30 6.82
CA THR A 59 17.85 -12.74 5.80
C THR A 59 17.13 -12.57 4.47
N ALA A 60 16.38 -13.57 4.02
CA ALA A 60 15.59 -13.46 2.78
C ALA A 60 14.57 -12.30 2.87
N LYS A 61 13.89 -12.16 4.01
CA LYS A 61 12.95 -11.07 4.28
C LYS A 61 13.63 -9.69 4.23
N SER A 62 14.84 -9.54 4.76
CA SER A 62 15.58 -8.27 4.70
C SER A 62 16.00 -7.93 3.26
N GLN A 63 16.43 -8.91 2.48
CA GLN A 63 16.77 -8.72 1.06
C GLN A 63 15.54 -8.37 0.20
N LEU A 64 14.37 -8.96 0.50
CA LEU A 64 13.11 -8.60 -0.16
C LEU A 64 12.68 -7.17 0.20
N ALA A 65 12.83 -6.77 1.45
CA ALA A 65 12.57 -5.40 1.88
C ALA A 65 13.49 -4.41 1.15
N LEU A 66 14.77 -4.74 1.02
CA LEU A 66 15.76 -3.96 0.28
C LEU A 66 15.42 -3.85 -1.21
N THR A 67 15.02 -4.95 -1.85
CA THR A 67 14.57 -4.96 -3.26
C THR A 67 13.41 -3.98 -3.47
N ARG A 68 12.46 -3.90 -2.53
CA ARG A 68 11.38 -2.92 -2.60
C ARG A 68 11.88 -1.47 -2.49
N ARG A 69 12.96 -1.21 -1.76
CA ARG A 69 13.59 0.13 -1.72
C ARG A 69 14.11 0.53 -3.08
N PHE A 70 14.75 -0.39 -3.80
CA PHE A 70 15.25 -0.13 -5.14
C PHE A 70 14.14 0.21 -6.14
N PHE A 71 12.97 -0.44 -6.07
CA PHE A 71 11.87 -0.13 -6.98
C PHE A 71 11.31 1.29 -6.85
N ARG A 72 11.42 1.88 -5.65
CA ARG A 72 10.99 3.26 -5.38
C ARG A 72 12.12 4.27 -5.35
N PHE A 73 13.35 3.87 -5.66
CA PHE A 73 14.54 4.71 -5.56
C PHE A 73 14.43 6.03 -6.34
N PHE A 74 13.64 6.05 -7.42
CA PHE A 74 13.42 7.26 -8.21
C PHE A 74 12.11 7.98 -7.89
N ASN A 75 11.29 7.47 -6.96
CA ASN A 75 10.00 8.09 -6.62
C ASN A 75 10.15 9.50 -6.01
N PHE A 76 11.35 9.85 -5.49
CA PHE A 76 11.61 11.21 -5.05
C PHE A 76 11.55 12.22 -6.21
N LEU A 77 11.89 11.81 -7.44
CA LEU A 77 11.81 12.66 -8.63
C LEU A 77 10.35 13.04 -8.93
N ASP A 78 9.44 12.07 -8.87
CA ASP A 78 8.01 12.32 -9.04
C ASP A 78 7.47 13.26 -7.96
N CYS A 79 8.01 13.18 -6.74
CA CYS A 79 7.62 14.07 -5.65
C CYS A 79 8.09 15.50 -5.94
N PHE A 80 9.35 15.69 -6.35
CA PHE A 80 9.90 17.02 -6.66
C PHE A 80 9.32 17.63 -7.93
N GLU A 81 8.97 16.84 -8.93
CA GLU A 81 8.24 17.32 -10.11
C GLU A 81 6.89 17.93 -9.71
N ARG A 82 6.16 17.28 -8.79
CA ARG A 82 4.89 17.81 -8.27
C ARG A 82 5.08 19.08 -7.45
N VAL A 83 6.12 19.14 -6.63
CA VAL A 83 6.52 20.36 -5.90
C VAL A 83 6.79 21.50 -6.88
N TYR A 84 7.56 21.23 -7.94
CA TYR A 84 7.89 22.22 -8.97
C TYR A 84 6.65 22.71 -9.72
N ALA A 85 5.74 21.81 -10.09
CA ALA A 85 4.48 22.15 -10.75
C ALA A 85 3.57 23.02 -9.87
N LEU A 86 3.50 22.74 -8.56
CA LEU A 86 2.73 23.56 -7.61
C LEU A 86 3.32 24.96 -7.44
N LEU A 87 4.65 25.08 -7.45
CA LEU A 87 5.31 26.37 -7.37
C LEU A 87 5.08 27.22 -8.63
N GLY A 88 5.10 26.59 -9.81
CA GLY A 88 4.85 27.25 -11.09
C GLY A 88 3.38 27.66 -11.36
N SER A 89 2.42 27.11 -10.61
CA SER A 89 0.98 27.35 -10.79
C SER A 89 0.40 28.44 -9.87
N SER A 90 1.20 29.02 -8.98
CA SER A 90 0.76 29.99 -7.96
C SER A 90 0.48 31.41 -8.48
N SER A 91 0.52 31.64 -9.80
CA SER A 91 0.51 32.96 -10.45
C SER A 91 -0.87 33.44 -10.97
N SER A 92 -1.99 32.76 -10.66
CA SER A 92 -3.34 33.18 -11.11
C SER A 92 -4.15 33.86 -9.99
N SER A 93 -4.88 34.92 -10.33
CA SER A 93 -5.55 35.91 -9.47
C SER A 93 -6.68 35.42 -8.53
N SER A 94 -6.91 34.11 -8.42
CA SER A 94 -7.76 33.47 -7.40
C SER A 94 -6.96 32.77 -6.28
N ALA A 95 -5.68 33.12 -6.15
CA ALA A 95 -4.71 32.41 -5.32
C ALA A 95 -5.00 32.47 -3.80
N ALA A 96 -5.51 33.57 -3.27
CA ALA A 96 -5.58 33.82 -1.82
C ALA A 96 -6.37 32.74 -1.05
N ASP A 97 -7.52 32.31 -1.58
CA ASP A 97 -8.37 31.30 -0.94
C ASP A 97 -7.81 29.87 -1.07
N ARG A 98 -6.91 29.65 -2.06
CA ARG A 98 -6.28 28.35 -2.33
C ARG A 98 -4.87 28.21 -1.78
N LEU A 99 -4.25 29.31 -1.33
CA LEU A 99 -2.91 29.29 -0.72
C LEU A 99 -2.76 28.23 0.38
N PRO A 100 -3.67 28.10 1.38
CA PRO A 100 -3.48 27.09 2.44
C PRO A 100 -3.50 25.66 1.90
N ALA A 101 -4.38 25.35 0.96
CA ALA A 101 -4.46 24.02 0.34
C ALA A 101 -3.21 23.73 -0.52
N THR A 102 -2.72 24.71 -1.28
CA THR A 102 -1.49 24.58 -2.08
C THR A 102 -0.26 24.40 -1.20
N LEU A 103 -0.16 25.12 -0.08
CA LEU A 103 0.94 25.00 0.88
C LEU A 103 0.95 23.64 1.59
N LEU A 104 -0.22 23.12 1.98
CA LEU A 104 -0.35 21.78 2.56
C LEU A 104 0.10 20.70 1.58
N GLU A 105 -0.34 20.82 0.32
CA GLU A 105 0.04 19.87 -0.73
C GLU A 105 1.53 19.97 -1.10
N LEU A 106 2.08 21.19 -1.15
CA LEU A 106 3.51 21.44 -1.36
C LEU A 106 4.36 20.84 -0.24
N GLY A 107 3.97 21.09 1.02
CA GLY A 107 4.63 20.53 2.19
C GLY A 107 4.59 19.01 2.18
N ARG A 108 3.43 18.42 1.88
CA ARG A 108 3.27 16.97 1.78
C ARG A 108 4.23 16.34 0.77
N TRP A 109 4.28 16.86 -0.46
CA TRP A 109 5.18 16.31 -1.49
C TRP A 109 6.65 16.55 -1.18
N THR A 110 6.99 17.67 -0.54
CA THR A 110 8.36 17.97 -0.11
C THR A 110 8.81 17.01 0.98
N CYS A 111 8.00 16.81 2.03
CA CYS A 111 8.29 15.87 3.10
C CYS A 111 8.38 14.42 2.57
N LEU A 112 7.48 14.02 1.67
CA LEU A 112 7.52 12.68 1.07
C LEU A 112 8.76 12.48 0.20
N GLY A 113 9.17 13.50 -0.58
CA GLY A 113 10.40 13.48 -1.35
C GLY A 113 11.64 13.37 -0.47
N LEU A 114 11.72 14.15 0.62
CA LEU A 114 12.82 14.08 1.58
C LEU A 114 12.91 12.72 2.28
N TYR A 115 11.77 12.10 2.60
CA TYR A 115 11.74 10.72 3.12
C TYR A 115 12.42 9.75 2.17
N PHE A 116 12.04 9.75 0.89
CA PHE A 116 12.65 8.85 -0.11
C PHE A 116 14.15 9.10 -0.23
N VAL A 117 14.59 10.37 -0.37
CA VAL A 117 16.01 10.71 -0.47
C VAL A 117 16.80 10.19 0.72
N LEU A 118 16.34 10.44 1.95
CA LEU A 118 17.05 10.00 3.15
C LEU A 118 17.08 8.48 3.28
N GLU A 119 15.99 7.79 2.93
CA GLU A 119 15.98 6.33 2.95
C GLU A 119 16.89 5.74 1.87
N ASP A 120 16.89 6.33 0.68
CA ASP A 120 17.73 5.91 -0.45
C ASP A 120 19.23 6.11 -0.13
N CYS A 121 19.59 7.17 0.60
CA CYS A 121 20.95 7.35 1.13
C CYS A 121 21.39 6.24 2.10
N THR A 122 20.45 5.53 2.74
CA THR A 122 20.76 4.41 3.65
C THR A 122 20.84 3.04 2.97
N ILE A 123 20.58 2.96 1.66
CA ILE A 123 20.58 1.68 0.92
C ILE A 123 21.97 1.01 0.95
N LEU A 124 23.06 1.77 0.82
CA LEU A 124 24.42 1.21 0.85
C LEU A 124 24.75 0.56 2.20
N HIS A 125 24.22 1.13 3.30
CA HIS A 125 24.32 0.52 4.62
C HIS A 125 23.46 -0.74 4.69
N ALA A 126 22.24 -0.72 4.16
CA ALA A 126 21.34 -1.88 4.16
C ALA A 126 21.85 -3.07 3.31
N MET A 127 22.65 -2.80 2.27
CA MET A 127 23.37 -3.81 1.49
C MET A 127 24.58 -4.41 2.19
N ASN A 128 24.97 -3.87 3.34
CA ASN A 128 26.22 -4.20 4.05
C ASN A 128 27.49 -3.96 3.21
N VAL A 129 27.42 -3.10 2.18
CA VAL A 129 28.56 -2.72 1.33
C VAL A 129 29.39 -1.64 2.03
N TYR A 130 28.72 -0.61 2.56
CA TYR A 130 29.37 0.46 3.31
C TYR A 130 28.58 0.77 4.59
N PRO A 131 28.85 0.03 5.69
CA PRO A 131 28.12 0.20 6.94
C PRO A 131 28.57 1.50 7.63
N VAL A 132 27.67 2.48 7.67
CA VAL A 132 27.89 3.76 8.34
C VAL A 132 27.13 3.91 9.66
N TYR A 133 27.76 4.56 10.66
CA TYR A 133 27.21 4.78 12.00
C TYR A 133 26.01 5.75 12.02
N TRP A 134 25.95 6.68 11.06
CA TRP A 134 24.86 7.65 10.93
C TRP A 134 23.60 7.09 10.25
N ASN A 135 23.58 5.80 9.90
CA ASN A 135 22.39 5.15 9.33
C ASN A 135 21.16 5.29 10.24
N LYS A 136 21.29 4.92 11.53
CA LYS A 136 20.17 4.99 12.48
C LYS A 136 19.58 6.40 12.61
N PRO A 137 20.35 7.47 12.88
CA PRO A 137 19.77 8.80 12.97
C PRO A 137 19.17 9.29 11.64
N VAL A 138 19.80 9.01 10.49
CA VAL A 138 19.24 9.38 9.18
C VAL A 138 17.92 8.68 8.90
N LEU A 139 17.83 7.39 9.24
CA LEU A 139 16.59 6.63 9.08
C LEU A 139 15.51 7.20 10.01
N VAL A 140 15.82 7.53 11.25
CA VAL A 140 14.88 8.20 12.17
C VAL A 140 14.35 9.50 11.56
N GLU A 141 15.21 10.36 11.02
CA GLU A 141 14.76 11.59 10.35
C GLU A 141 13.88 11.29 9.11
N ALA A 142 14.23 10.29 8.31
CA ALA A 142 13.42 9.86 7.17
C ALA A 142 11.98 9.50 7.61
N TYR A 143 11.85 8.68 8.66
CA TYR A 143 10.54 8.29 9.18
C TYR A 143 9.75 9.47 9.77
N LYS A 144 10.41 10.49 10.32
CA LYS A 144 9.74 11.74 10.74
C LYS A 144 9.16 12.49 9.55
N PHE A 145 9.92 12.64 8.45
CA PHE A 145 9.41 13.27 7.24
C PHE A 145 8.24 12.50 6.62
N TRP A 146 8.29 11.16 6.67
CA TRP A 146 7.17 10.33 6.25
C TRP A 146 5.92 10.59 7.10
N PHE A 147 6.07 10.64 8.44
CA PHE A 147 4.99 10.99 9.35
C PHE A 147 4.40 12.37 9.05
N TYR A 148 5.25 13.40 8.88
CA TYR A 148 4.79 14.75 8.55
C TYR A 148 4.07 14.81 7.22
N ALA A 149 4.54 14.10 6.19
CA ALA A 149 3.85 14.04 4.89
C ALA A 149 2.43 13.47 5.05
N LEU A 150 2.26 12.38 5.79
CA LEU A 150 0.95 11.77 6.04
C LEU A 150 0.05 12.68 6.88
N ALA A 151 0.58 13.33 7.92
CA ALA A 151 -0.17 14.29 8.72
C ALA A 151 -0.66 15.48 7.88
N LEU A 152 0.19 16.05 7.01
CA LEU A 152 -0.20 17.11 6.07
C LEU A 152 -1.22 16.62 5.05
N SER A 153 -1.16 15.35 4.61
CA SER A 153 -2.16 14.73 3.74
C SER A 153 -3.54 14.67 4.40
N ILE A 154 -3.61 14.25 5.66
CA ILE A 154 -4.85 14.16 6.43
C ILE A 154 -5.42 15.57 6.67
N VAL A 155 -4.58 16.52 7.10
CA VAL A 155 -5.00 17.93 7.31
C VAL A 155 -5.50 18.54 6.00
N GLY A 156 -4.83 18.30 4.87
CA GLY A 156 -5.27 18.75 3.55
C GLY A 156 -6.60 18.12 3.11
N ALA A 157 -6.80 16.83 3.38
CA ALA A 157 -8.06 16.15 3.08
C ALA A 157 -9.22 16.67 3.95
N LEU A 158 -8.97 16.93 5.24
CA LEU A 158 -9.95 17.55 6.15
C LEU A 158 -10.26 18.98 5.73
N TRP A 159 -9.25 19.78 5.34
CA TRP A 159 -9.45 21.13 4.83
C TRP A 159 -10.34 21.13 3.58
N GLY A 160 -10.09 20.21 2.64
CA GLY A 160 -10.94 20.02 1.46
C GLY A 160 -12.38 19.65 1.82
N LEU A 161 -12.59 18.77 2.81
CA LEU A 161 -13.94 18.41 3.26
C LEU A 161 -14.69 19.57 3.92
N LEU A 162 -13.99 20.40 4.69
CA LEU A 162 -14.59 21.51 5.45
C LEU A 162 -14.85 22.75 4.60
N PHE A 163 -13.97 23.06 3.65
CA PHE A 163 -13.98 24.32 2.91
C PHE A 163 -14.31 24.18 1.41
N ASP A 164 -14.30 22.97 0.82
CA ASP A 164 -14.63 22.73 -0.60
C ASP A 164 -16.01 22.10 -0.80
N SER A 165 -16.88 22.10 0.22
CA SER A 165 -18.27 21.60 0.15
C SER A 165 -19.20 22.39 -0.81
N GLY A 166 -18.64 23.36 -1.55
CA GLY A 166 -19.35 24.18 -2.54
C GLY A 166 -18.84 24.06 -3.98
N SER A 167 -17.76 23.34 -4.27
CA SER A 167 -17.32 23.21 -5.66
C SER A 167 -16.69 21.85 -5.93
N THR A 168 -17.39 21.03 -6.73
CA THR A 168 -16.75 19.88 -7.37
C THR A 168 -15.71 20.39 -8.36
N SER A 169 -14.51 20.66 -7.88
CA SER A 169 -13.30 20.77 -8.69
C SER A 169 -12.26 19.86 -8.07
N ALA A 170 -12.51 18.57 -8.24
CA ALA A 170 -11.46 17.59 -8.24
C ALA A 170 -10.29 18.12 -9.07
N SER A 171 -9.18 18.45 -8.41
CA SER A 171 -7.86 18.37 -9.03
C SER A 171 -7.55 16.89 -9.27
N ALA A 172 -8.37 16.28 -10.14
CA ALA A 172 -7.97 15.18 -10.95
C ALA A 172 -6.93 15.76 -11.90
N GLY A 173 -5.69 15.33 -11.76
CA GLY A 173 -4.66 15.55 -12.75
C GLY A 173 -5.28 15.31 -14.13
N LYS A 174 -5.35 16.40 -14.89
CA LYS A 174 -5.80 16.39 -16.27
C LYS A 174 -4.76 15.56 -17.02
N LYS A 175 -5.07 14.27 -17.22
CA LYS A 175 -4.43 13.45 -18.25
C LYS A 175 -4.75 14.12 -19.57
N GLU A 176 -3.76 14.79 -20.14
CA GLU A 176 -3.70 14.94 -21.59
C GLU A 176 -2.81 13.82 -22.14
N GLN A 177 -3.24 13.34 -23.29
CA GLN A 177 -3.13 11.98 -23.80
C GLN A 177 -2.02 11.96 -24.86
N ASP A 178 -1.12 10.97 -24.83
CA ASP A 178 -0.85 10.15 -26.03
C ASP A 178 -0.26 8.77 -25.67
N GLU A 179 -0.52 7.80 -26.55
CA GLU A 179 -0.74 6.35 -26.39
C GLU A 179 0.45 5.51 -25.81
N LYS A 180 0.29 4.31 -25.19
CA LYS A 180 -0.50 3.13 -25.58
C LYS A 180 -0.48 2.03 -24.49
N LYS A 181 -1.59 1.27 -24.39
CA LYS A 181 -1.83 -0.01 -23.67
C LYS A 181 -2.04 0.00 -22.15
N GLY A 182 -3.28 -0.31 -21.76
CA GLY A 182 -3.52 -1.33 -20.72
C GLY A 182 -4.66 -1.09 -19.73
N GLY A 183 -5.83 -1.68 -20.01
CA GLY A 183 -6.60 -2.40 -18.99
C GLY A 183 -7.48 -1.60 -18.05
N SER A 184 -8.70 -1.33 -18.51
CA SER A 184 -9.87 -0.85 -17.77
C SER A 184 -10.15 -1.65 -16.48
N SER A 185 -10.10 -0.99 -15.32
CA SER A 185 -11.01 -1.28 -14.21
C SER A 185 -12.09 -0.20 -14.22
N LYS A 186 -13.29 -0.64 -14.56
CA LYS A 186 -14.52 0.14 -14.63
C LYS A 186 -15.02 0.39 -13.22
N GLU A 187 -14.48 1.38 -12.52
CA GLU A 187 -15.11 1.88 -11.30
C GLU A 187 -16.27 2.81 -11.67
N ARG A 188 -17.48 2.36 -11.31
CA ARG A 188 -18.70 3.15 -11.35
C ARG A 188 -18.46 4.40 -10.48
N LYS A 189 -18.64 5.58 -11.08
CA LYS A 189 -18.83 6.84 -10.36
C LYS A 189 -19.98 6.66 -9.37
N VAL A 190 -19.67 6.71 -8.08
CA VAL A 190 -20.62 7.10 -7.04
C VAL A 190 -20.05 8.38 -6.43
N GLY A 191 -20.78 9.47 -6.62
CA GLY A 191 -20.43 10.79 -6.09
C GLY A 191 -20.58 10.84 -4.58
N GLY A 192 -19.91 11.83 -3.97
CA GLY A 192 -19.87 12.05 -2.52
C GLY A 192 -18.47 11.82 -1.96
N SER A 193 -18.17 12.44 -0.83
CA SER A 193 -16.91 12.54 -0.07
C SER A 193 -16.07 11.26 0.15
N GLY A 194 -16.45 10.12 -0.42
CA GLY A 194 -15.79 8.83 -0.34
C GLY A 194 -14.31 8.79 -0.73
N PRO A 195 -13.82 9.50 -1.79
CA PRO A 195 -12.39 9.48 -2.13
C PRO A 195 -11.50 10.14 -1.07
N LEU A 196 -11.96 11.25 -0.47
CA LEU A 196 -11.22 11.95 0.59
C LEU A 196 -11.28 11.17 1.90
N MET A 197 -12.44 10.61 2.25
CA MET A 197 -12.58 9.76 3.42
C MET A 197 -11.70 8.50 3.33
N LYS A 198 -11.69 7.83 2.17
CA LYS A 198 -10.79 6.70 1.91
C LYS A 198 -9.32 7.09 2.07
N ARG A 199 -8.93 8.27 1.57
CA ARG A 199 -7.57 8.80 1.76
C ARG A 199 -7.26 8.99 3.25
N ILE A 200 -8.14 9.63 4.01
CA ILE A 200 -7.93 9.86 5.46
C ILE A 200 -7.75 8.54 6.20
N VAL A 201 -8.59 7.54 5.93
CA VAL A 201 -8.49 6.22 6.57
C VAL A 201 -7.19 5.52 6.19
N VAL A 202 -6.84 5.50 4.91
CA VAL A 202 -5.61 4.85 4.43
C VAL A 202 -4.37 5.55 4.97
N ASP A 203 -4.29 6.88 4.84
CA ASP A 203 -3.15 7.67 5.32
C ASP A 203 -3.05 7.62 6.85
N GLY A 204 -4.18 7.52 7.56
CA GLY A 204 -4.23 7.33 9.01
C GLY A 204 -3.69 5.97 9.45
N CYS A 205 -4.06 4.89 8.75
CA CYS A 205 -3.48 3.57 8.99
C CYS A 205 -1.97 3.56 8.68
N ASP A 206 -1.57 4.17 7.56
CA ASP A 206 -0.16 4.27 7.18
C ASP A 206 0.64 5.16 8.13
N LEU A 207 0.03 6.15 8.81
CA LEU A 207 0.66 7.03 9.80
C LEU A 207 1.09 6.28 11.07
N LEU A 208 0.42 5.19 11.40
CA LEU A 208 0.79 4.34 12.54
C LEU A 208 2.16 3.69 12.34
N ILE A 209 2.53 3.38 11.09
CA ILE A 209 3.79 2.71 10.78
C ILE A 209 5.01 3.56 11.19
N PRO A 210 5.17 4.82 10.73
CA PRO A 210 6.24 5.68 11.22
C PRO A 210 6.01 6.12 12.67
N GLY A 211 4.76 6.27 13.13
CA GLY A 211 4.47 6.64 14.51
C GLY A 211 4.97 5.63 15.54
N VAL A 212 4.79 4.34 15.28
CA VAL A 212 5.31 3.23 16.10
C VAL A 212 6.82 3.13 15.99
N PHE A 213 7.38 3.23 14.77
CA PHE A 213 8.83 3.17 14.55
C PHE A 213 9.59 4.26 15.32
N LEU A 214 9.03 5.47 15.38
CA LEU A 214 9.61 6.61 16.10
C LEU A 214 9.36 6.56 17.61
N GLY A 215 8.51 5.64 18.08
CA GLY A 215 8.06 5.58 19.47
C GLY A 215 7.15 6.76 19.88
N TRP A 216 6.68 7.56 18.92
CA TRP A 216 5.77 8.70 19.16
C TRP A 216 4.36 8.23 19.46
N ILE A 217 3.94 7.16 18.80
CA ILE A 217 2.68 6.47 19.08
C ILE A 217 3.06 5.18 19.80
N GLN A 218 2.99 5.22 21.13
CA GLN A 218 2.93 3.99 21.91
C GLN A 218 1.53 3.43 21.76
N VAL A 219 1.29 2.70 20.68
CA VAL A 219 0.10 1.87 20.61
C VAL A 219 0.34 0.75 21.61
N SER A 220 -0.06 0.98 22.87
CA SER A 220 -0.22 -0.11 23.81
C SER A 220 -1.16 -1.11 23.15
N GLU A 221 -0.92 -2.42 23.30
CA GLU A 221 -1.83 -3.47 22.81
C GLU A 221 -3.28 -3.21 23.26
N VAL A 222 -3.45 -2.44 24.35
CA VAL A 222 -4.72 -1.93 24.89
C VAL A 222 -5.39 -0.88 24.00
N VAL A 223 -4.67 0.01 23.30
CA VAL A 223 -5.29 0.99 22.37
C VAL A 223 -5.64 0.35 21.03
N VAL A 224 -4.88 -0.66 20.56
CA VAL A 224 -5.32 -1.51 19.43
C VAL A 224 -6.58 -2.28 19.82
N GLY A 225 -6.59 -2.84 21.03
CA GLY A 225 -7.77 -3.49 21.61
C GLY A 225 -8.96 -2.54 21.77
N MET A 226 -8.74 -1.31 22.24
CA MET A 226 -9.80 -0.30 22.41
C MET A 226 -10.26 0.32 21.09
N ALA A 227 -9.42 0.36 20.05
CA ALA A 227 -9.83 0.73 18.70
C ALA A 227 -10.62 -0.40 18.00
N MET A 228 -10.27 -1.66 18.27
CA MET A 228 -11.10 -2.82 17.94
C MET A 228 -12.44 -2.77 18.69
N VAL A 229 -12.44 -2.44 19.98
CA VAL A 229 -13.66 -2.32 20.81
C VAL A 229 -14.48 -1.06 20.50
N GLY A 230 -13.85 0.03 20.05
CA GLY A 230 -14.55 1.26 19.65
C GLY A 230 -15.34 1.11 18.35
N LEU A 231 -14.93 0.19 17.47
CA LEU A 231 -15.70 -0.27 16.31
C LEU A 231 -16.60 -1.48 16.63
N HIS A 232 -16.53 -2.02 17.85
CA HIS A 232 -17.22 -3.24 18.27
C HIS A 232 -18.71 -3.02 18.59
N GLU A 233 -19.17 -1.78 18.83
CA GLU A 233 -20.61 -1.55 19.04
C GLU A 233 -21.42 -1.71 17.74
N GLU A 234 -20.81 -1.50 16.56
CA GLU A 234 -21.44 -1.81 15.26
C GLU A 234 -21.01 -3.17 14.66
N LEU A 235 -19.92 -3.79 15.13
CA LEU A 235 -19.42 -5.09 14.62
C LEU A 235 -19.78 -6.32 15.49
N ASN A 236 -20.31 -6.14 16.70
CA ASN A 236 -20.72 -7.28 17.57
C ASN A 236 -21.81 -8.16 16.92
N GLN A 237 -22.52 -7.64 15.91
CA GLN A 237 -23.51 -8.40 15.16
C GLN A 237 -22.90 -9.17 13.97
N SER A 238 -21.66 -8.87 13.56
CA SER A 238 -20.95 -9.57 12.49
C SER A 238 -19.86 -10.53 12.99
N GLU A 239 -19.24 -10.29 14.15
CA GLU A 239 -18.21 -11.20 14.70
C GLU A 239 -18.76 -12.57 15.09
N ALA A 240 -19.98 -12.66 15.59
CA ALA A 240 -20.62 -13.95 15.90
C ALA A 240 -20.77 -14.84 14.65
N SER A 241 -21.09 -14.23 13.50
CA SER A 241 -21.21 -14.95 12.22
C SER A 241 -19.86 -15.39 11.67
N VAL A 242 -18.82 -14.57 11.86
CA VAL A 242 -17.47 -14.87 11.37
C VAL A 242 -16.76 -15.91 12.25
N GLU A 243 -16.97 -15.89 13.57
CA GLU A 243 -16.51 -16.94 14.50
C GLU A 243 -17.13 -18.31 14.16
N GLU A 244 -18.42 -18.35 13.81
CA GLU A 244 -19.09 -19.58 13.39
C GLU A 244 -18.53 -20.12 12.07
N ASP A 245 -18.28 -19.24 11.10
CA ASP A 245 -17.67 -19.60 9.82
C ASP A 245 -16.22 -20.07 9.98
N ILE A 246 -15.42 -19.43 10.86
CA ILE A 246 -14.05 -19.85 11.16
C ILE A 246 -14.02 -21.21 11.85
N ARG A 247 -14.96 -21.46 12.77
CA ARG A 247 -15.07 -22.75 13.48
C ARG A 247 -15.46 -23.88 12.51
N SER A 248 -16.42 -23.61 11.63
CA SER A 248 -16.83 -24.51 10.55
C SER A 248 -15.69 -24.81 9.55
N LEU A 249 -14.89 -23.80 9.22
CA LEU A 249 -13.74 -23.96 8.32
C LEU A 249 -12.62 -24.79 8.97
N LYS A 250 -12.40 -24.60 10.28
CA LYS A 250 -11.41 -25.37 11.03
C LYS A 250 -11.79 -26.84 11.14
N ASP A 251 -13.07 -27.14 11.39
CA ASP A 251 -13.58 -28.51 11.46
C ASP A 251 -13.43 -29.23 10.10
N HIS A 252 -13.69 -28.56 8.98
CA HIS A 252 -13.45 -29.12 7.65
C HIS A 252 -11.98 -29.39 7.36
N ILE A 253 -11.07 -28.52 7.81
CA ILE A 253 -9.62 -28.72 7.63
C ILE A 253 -9.17 -29.95 8.43
N ASP A 254 -9.63 -30.08 9.67
CA ASP A 254 -9.31 -31.22 10.53
C ASP A 254 -9.87 -32.54 9.94
N GLU A 255 -11.08 -32.52 9.35
CA GLU A 255 -11.66 -33.67 8.66
C GLU A 255 -10.88 -34.08 7.40
N LEU A 256 -10.42 -33.11 6.59
CA LEU A 256 -9.59 -33.38 5.42
C LEU A 256 -8.22 -33.95 5.81
N HIS A 257 -7.64 -33.46 6.90
CA HIS A 257 -6.37 -33.97 7.40
C HIS A 257 -6.50 -35.43 7.85
N GLN A 258 -7.60 -35.78 8.50
CA GLN A 258 -7.90 -37.15 8.93
C GLN A 258 -8.16 -38.07 7.73
N LYS A 259 -8.91 -37.63 6.72
CA LYS A 259 -9.13 -38.39 5.47
C LYS A 259 -7.83 -38.64 4.72
N MET A 260 -6.95 -37.66 4.65
CA MET A 260 -5.64 -37.78 3.99
C MET A 260 -4.73 -38.77 4.73
N ASN A 261 -4.74 -38.79 6.06
CA ASN A 261 -4.00 -39.77 6.85
C ASN A 261 -4.56 -41.19 6.70
N ALA A 262 -5.89 -41.35 6.62
CA ALA A 262 -6.52 -42.64 6.36
C ALA A 262 -6.14 -43.20 4.98
N ILE A 263 -6.10 -42.35 3.94
CA ILE A 263 -5.67 -42.72 2.59
C ILE A 263 -4.19 -43.12 2.57
N LYS A 264 -3.32 -42.36 3.26
CA LYS A 264 -1.89 -42.73 3.40
C LYS A 264 -1.73 -44.10 4.07
N SER A 265 -2.53 -44.43 5.10
CA SER A 265 -2.43 -45.75 5.74
C SER A 265 -2.91 -46.90 4.83
N LYS A 266 -3.91 -46.66 3.97
CA LYS A 266 -4.40 -47.64 2.99
C LYS A 266 -3.48 -47.84 1.79
N ALA A 267 -2.62 -46.86 1.48
CA ALA A 267 -1.65 -46.96 0.39
C ALA A 267 -0.33 -47.63 0.81
N VAL A 268 -0.10 -47.81 2.11
CA VAL A 268 1.09 -48.44 2.71
C VAL A 268 0.81 -49.89 3.14
N SER A 269 -0.44 -50.34 3.04
CA SER A 269 -0.86 -51.75 3.23
C SER A 269 -1.20 -52.41 1.90
#